data_AF-A0A4U0H790-F1
#
_entry.id   AF-A0A4U0H790-F1
#
_cell.length_a   1.000
_cell.length_b   1.000
_cell.length_c   1.000
_cell.angle_alpha   90.00
_cell.angle_beta   90.00
_cell.angle_gamma   90.00
#
_symmetry.space_group_name_H-M   'P 1'
#
loop_
_entity.id
_entity.type
_entity.pdbx_description
1 polymer ?
#
loop_
_entity_poly.entity_id
_entity_poly.type
_entity_poly.pdbx_seq_one_letter_code
_entity_poly.pdbx_strand_id
1 'polypeptide(L)'
;MELAIEQETLKNYFPMAEQLVSCTFILLSNLMVIFICTKSVTMKVLLKIVGLFLWLPFASCTQTKRQYGPDEYLYMVRTESDKYGYKDKDGNMVIPFGKYYMCFTDTIKTIGFVAIPKQGFWAINKNDEKLFRVLPFDNGPDYVENGLFRTFGEDDMIGFANMDGEVVIPPQYSYVNPFFDSITNFCNGCKTWRENKSNNENSRDKLMHALKKFGDTVLLNRNAKYGAIGLRGDTILQPVYDRIGRFKDDIALAYKDGRAFYIDRSGKEVVYDPKKHPNQKPLDDNINNRIKYIDGWESLLEH
;
A
#
# COMPACT_ATOMS: atom_id res chain seq x y z
N MET A 1 12.58 40.06 5.44
CA MET A 1 13.00 39.83 4.04
C MET A 1 11.77 39.30 3.32
N GLU A 2 10.93 40.21 2.81
CA GLU A 2 9.73 39.84 2.06
C GLU A 2 10.16 39.22 0.73
N LEU A 3 9.89 37.93 0.56
CA LEU A 3 9.94 37.27 -0.73
C LEU A 3 8.67 37.67 -1.48
N ALA A 4 8.75 38.74 -2.26
CA ALA A 4 7.74 39.06 -3.26
C ALA A 4 7.86 38.03 -4.39
N ILE A 5 6.98 37.02 -4.38
CA ILE A 5 6.73 36.19 -5.56
C ILE A 5 5.80 37.01 -6.47
N GLU A 6 6.27 37.32 -7.68
CA GLU A 6 5.50 38.08 -8.65
C GLU A 6 4.16 37.40 -8.95
N GLN A 7 3.07 38.19 -9.01
CA GLN A 7 1.69 37.73 -9.22
C GLN A 7 1.52 36.84 -10.47
N GLU A 8 2.47 36.89 -11.40
CA GLU A 8 2.47 36.12 -12.64
C GLU A 8 2.70 34.61 -12.41
N THR A 9 3.43 34.22 -11.36
CA THR A 9 3.67 32.80 -11.04
C THR A 9 2.43 32.08 -10.50
N LEU A 10 1.53 32.82 -9.81
CA LEU A 10 0.29 32.27 -9.26
C LEU A 10 -0.78 31.99 -10.32
N LYS A 11 -0.77 32.73 -11.44
CA LYS A 11 -1.75 32.56 -12.54
C LYS A 11 -1.60 31.22 -13.26
N ASN A 12 -0.40 30.64 -13.28
CA ASN A 12 -0.15 29.35 -13.96
C ASN A 12 -0.71 28.13 -13.22
N TYR A 13 -1.01 28.24 -11.93
CA TYR A 13 -1.51 27.12 -11.11
C TYR A 13 -3.02 27.13 -10.88
N PHE A 14 -3.72 28.27 -11.10
CA PHE A 14 -5.15 28.40 -10.82
C PHE A 14 -5.88 29.20 -11.91
N PRO A 15 -6.47 28.54 -12.92
CA PRO A 15 -7.12 29.19 -14.08
C PRO A 15 -8.43 29.95 -13.77
N MET A 16 -8.79 30.16 -12.50
CA MET A 16 -9.97 30.94 -12.09
C MET A 16 -9.64 32.18 -11.23
N ALA A 17 -8.37 32.64 -11.24
CA ALA A 17 -7.88 33.71 -10.37
C ALA A 17 -8.27 35.14 -10.80
N GLU A 18 -9.33 35.37 -11.58
CA GLU A 18 -9.79 36.72 -11.97
C GLU A 18 -10.72 37.41 -10.94
N GLN A 19 -10.94 36.84 -9.76
CA GLN A 19 -11.87 37.41 -8.75
C GLN A 19 -11.33 37.50 -7.31
N LEU A 20 -10.01 37.50 -7.09
CA LEU A 20 -9.42 37.52 -5.74
C LEU A 20 -8.80 38.88 -5.42
N VAL A 21 -9.30 39.54 -4.36
CA VAL A 21 -8.94 40.94 -4.01
C VAL A 21 -8.01 41.02 -2.77
N SER A 22 -7.81 39.95 -1.99
CA SER A 22 -6.76 39.93 -0.95
C SER A 22 -6.49 38.52 -0.41
N CYS A 23 -5.21 38.14 -0.30
CA CYS A 23 -4.75 36.94 0.41
C CYS A 23 -3.96 37.37 1.65
N THR A 24 -4.25 36.78 2.81
CA THR A 24 -3.49 37.04 4.05
C THR A 24 -2.77 35.77 4.49
N PHE A 25 -1.49 35.89 4.81
CA PHE A 25 -0.65 34.79 5.26
C PHE A 25 -0.70 34.69 6.79
N ILE A 26 -1.06 33.52 7.33
CA ILE A 26 -0.96 33.23 8.75
C ILE A 26 0.00 32.06 8.94
N LEU A 27 1.16 32.33 9.53
CA LEU A 27 2.11 31.31 9.97
C LEU A 27 1.64 30.76 11.32
N LEU A 28 1.30 29.47 11.39
CA LEU A 28 0.91 28.82 12.65
C LEU A 28 1.97 27.88 13.25
N SER A 29 3.09 27.69 12.56
CA SER A 29 4.37 27.10 13.01
C SER A 29 5.13 26.65 11.75
N ASN A 30 6.38 26.19 11.90
CA ASN A 30 7.29 25.84 10.80
C ASN A 30 6.81 24.73 9.81
N LEU A 31 5.59 24.20 9.95
CA LEU A 31 5.08 23.10 9.12
C LEU A 31 3.68 23.30 8.51
N MET A 32 3.00 24.43 8.72
CA MET A 32 1.65 24.61 8.15
C MET A 32 1.35 26.05 7.75
N VAL A 33 1.01 26.25 6.46
CA VAL A 33 0.51 27.50 5.91
C VAL A 33 -0.96 27.29 5.53
N ILE A 34 -1.87 28.05 6.15
CA ILE A 34 -3.29 28.01 5.82
C ILE A 34 -3.59 29.11 4.82
N PHE A 35 -4.16 28.74 3.67
CA PHE A 35 -4.69 29.68 2.69
C PHE A 35 -6.16 29.96 2.99
N ILE A 36 -6.48 31.22 3.28
CA ILE A 36 -7.87 31.67 3.43
C ILE A 36 -8.13 32.75 2.38
N CYS A 37 -8.92 32.40 1.36
CA CYS A 37 -9.45 33.34 0.38
C CYS A 37 -10.92 33.59 0.70
N THR A 38 -11.30 34.84 0.98
CA THR A 38 -12.71 35.20 1.19
C THR A 38 -13.12 36.37 0.30
N LYS A 39 -14.40 36.40 -0.11
CA LYS A 39 -14.95 37.40 -1.04
C LYS A 39 -15.32 38.74 -0.39
N SER A 40 -15.42 38.80 0.93
CA SER A 40 -15.63 40.01 1.74
C SER A 40 -15.99 39.56 3.16
N VAL A 41 -15.10 39.75 4.13
CA VAL A 41 -15.46 39.66 5.54
C VAL A 41 -14.70 40.76 6.29
N THR A 42 -15.45 41.66 6.94
CA THR A 42 -14.88 42.74 7.76
C THR A 42 -14.10 42.16 8.94
N MET A 43 -12.94 42.77 9.26
CA MET A 43 -11.93 42.35 10.24
C MET A 43 -12.46 41.86 11.62
N LYS A 44 -13.68 42.25 12.01
CA LYS A 44 -14.31 41.88 13.29
C LYS A 44 -14.76 40.43 13.37
N VAL A 45 -15.01 39.74 12.24
CA VAL A 45 -15.39 38.31 12.23
C VAL A 45 -14.15 37.42 12.30
N LEU A 46 -13.02 37.86 11.73
CA LEU A 46 -11.75 37.15 11.72
C LEU A 46 -11.22 36.90 13.15
N LEU A 47 -11.31 37.91 14.03
CA LEU A 47 -10.90 37.80 15.43
C LEU A 47 -11.74 36.81 16.26
N LYS A 48 -13.03 36.62 15.93
CA LYS A 48 -13.88 35.64 16.62
C LYS A 48 -13.59 34.20 16.21
N ILE A 49 -13.19 33.97 14.95
CA ILE A 49 -12.83 32.62 14.46
C ILE A 49 -11.44 32.21 14.97
N VAL A 50 -10.47 33.14 14.99
CA VAL A 50 -9.13 32.89 15.54
C VAL A 50 -9.18 32.66 17.06
N GLY A 51 -10.06 33.37 17.78
CA GLY A 51 -10.28 33.16 19.21
C GLY A 51 -10.86 31.78 19.56
N LEU A 52 -11.66 31.17 18.67
CA LEU A 52 -12.18 29.81 18.87
C LEU A 52 -11.12 28.72 18.66
N PHE A 53 -10.14 28.96 17.77
CA PHE A 53 -9.04 28.01 17.50
C PHE A 53 -7.91 28.07 18.54
N LEU A 54 -7.77 29.17 19.28
CA LEU A 54 -6.76 29.33 20.34
C LEU A 54 -7.15 28.67 21.68
N TRP A 55 -8.37 28.14 21.80
CA TRP A 55 -8.89 27.47 23.00
C TRP A 55 -9.21 25.99 22.77
N LEU A 56 -8.80 25.41 21.64
CA LEU A 56 -8.62 23.97 21.58
C LEU A 56 -7.29 23.68 22.30
N PRO A 57 -7.28 23.00 23.46
CA PRO A 57 -6.04 22.48 23.96
C PRO A 57 -5.49 21.62 22.82
N PHE A 58 -4.30 21.97 22.33
CA PHE A 58 -3.48 21.04 21.57
C PHE A 58 -3.17 19.89 22.54
N ALA A 59 -4.13 18.99 22.73
CA ALA A 59 -3.86 17.62 23.03
C ALA A 59 -3.17 17.10 21.76
N SER A 60 -1.90 17.48 21.61
CA SER A 60 -0.94 16.62 20.96
C SER A 60 -0.99 15.34 21.79
N CYS A 61 -1.90 14.45 21.39
CA CYS A 61 -1.92 13.10 21.88
C CYS A 61 -0.70 12.46 21.20
N THR A 62 0.50 12.82 21.66
CA THR A 62 1.63 11.92 21.59
C THR A 62 1.22 10.76 22.47
N GLN A 63 0.48 9.80 21.91
CA GLN A 63 0.48 8.46 22.44
C GLN A 63 1.94 8.01 22.35
N THR A 64 2.69 8.19 23.43
CA THR A 64 3.94 7.48 23.60
C THR A 64 3.61 6.02 23.41
N LYS A 65 4.03 5.44 22.27
CA LYS A 65 3.82 4.02 21.96
C LYS A 65 4.25 3.23 23.18
N ARG A 66 3.30 2.60 23.86
CA ARG A 66 3.59 1.78 25.04
C ARG A 66 4.41 0.60 24.56
N GLN A 67 5.72 0.62 24.83
CA GLN A 67 6.56 -0.55 24.63
C GLN A 67 6.19 -1.58 25.70
N TYR A 68 5.62 -2.70 25.26
CA TYR A 68 5.26 -3.81 26.12
C TYR A 68 6.52 -4.56 26.59
N GLY A 69 6.59 -4.90 27.87
CA GLY A 69 7.65 -5.75 28.43
C GLY A 69 7.31 -7.25 28.31
N PRO A 70 8.28 -8.15 28.54
CA PRO A 70 8.07 -9.61 28.49
C PRO A 70 6.93 -10.13 29.38
N ASP A 71 6.62 -9.39 30.45
CA ASP A 71 5.53 -9.69 31.38
C ASP A 71 4.13 -9.50 30.78
N GLU A 72 4.02 -8.76 29.68
CA GLU A 72 2.76 -8.43 29.02
C GLU A 72 2.57 -9.17 27.69
N TYR A 73 3.52 -10.04 27.33
CA TYR A 73 3.46 -10.85 26.11
C TYR A 73 2.59 -12.09 26.29
N LEU A 74 2.06 -12.59 25.17
CA LEU A 74 1.46 -13.91 25.12
C LEU A 74 2.33 -14.88 24.32
N TYR A 75 2.45 -16.11 24.81
CA TYR A 75 3.24 -17.17 24.21
C TYR A 75 2.33 -18.26 23.65
N MET A 76 2.54 -18.62 22.38
CA MET A 76 1.78 -19.68 21.75
C MET A 76 2.09 -21.02 22.42
N VAL A 77 1.04 -21.80 22.67
CA VAL A 77 1.13 -23.17 23.14
C VAL A 77 0.27 -24.06 22.26
N ARG A 78 0.61 -25.35 22.18
CA ARG A 78 -0.16 -26.36 21.44
C ARG A 78 -0.36 -27.62 22.26
N THR A 79 -1.50 -28.28 22.04
CA THR A 79 -1.75 -29.63 22.56
C THR A 79 -1.11 -30.69 21.68
N GLU A 80 -1.06 -31.94 22.15
CA GLU A 80 -0.68 -33.10 21.33
C GLU A 80 -1.64 -33.36 20.15
N SER A 81 -2.86 -32.83 20.23
CA SER A 81 -3.88 -32.88 19.17
C SER A 81 -3.86 -31.64 18.25
N ASP A 82 -2.74 -30.93 18.20
CA ASP A 82 -2.51 -29.73 17.37
C ASP A 82 -3.55 -28.62 17.54
N LYS A 83 -4.11 -28.46 18.75
CA LYS A 83 -4.92 -27.29 19.10
C LYS A 83 -4.01 -26.19 19.63
N TYR A 84 -4.15 -24.99 19.09
CA TYR A 84 -3.36 -23.81 19.46
C TYR A 84 -4.09 -22.93 20.48
N GLY A 85 -3.32 -22.25 21.32
CA GLY A 85 -3.77 -21.21 22.24
C GLY A 85 -2.61 -20.30 22.64
N TYR A 86 -2.90 -19.30 23.47
CA TYR A 86 -1.91 -18.37 23.99
C TYR A 86 -2.01 -18.24 25.50
N LYS A 87 -0.86 -18.29 26.18
CA LYS A 87 -0.74 -18.09 27.62
C LYS A 87 0.08 -16.85 27.95
N ASP A 88 -0.18 -16.26 29.11
CA ASP A 88 0.69 -15.23 29.68
C ASP A 88 1.98 -15.84 30.28
N LYS A 89 2.83 -15.00 30.88
CA LYS A 89 4.06 -15.43 31.53
C LYS A 89 3.87 -16.31 32.77
N ASP A 90 2.72 -16.19 33.44
CA ASP A 90 2.40 -16.91 34.68
C ASP A 90 1.77 -18.28 34.36
N GLY A 91 1.53 -18.55 33.08
CA GLY A 91 0.99 -19.81 32.58
C GLY A 91 -0.52 -19.81 32.41
N ASN A 92 -1.21 -18.70 32.69
CA ASN A 92 -2.65 -18.60 32.52
C ASN A 92 -2.98 -18.51 31.03
N MET A 93 -3.98 -19.27 30.60
CA MET A 93 -4.47 -19.20 29.22
C MET A 93 -5.26 -17.91 29.02
N VAL A 94 -4.76 -17.02 28.15
CA VAL A 94 -5.47 -15.80 27.74
C VAL A 94 -6.34 -16.09 26.52
N ILE A 95 -5.82 -16.87 25.56
CA ILE A 95 -6.56 -17.36 24.40
C ILE A 95 -6.64 -18.88 24.51
N PRO A 96 -7.84 -19.45 24.76
CA PRO A 96 -7.98 -20.87 25.06
C PRO A 96 -7.72 -21.75 23.84
N PHE A 97 -7.31 -23.00 24.09
CA PHE A 97 -7.05 -23.98 23.04
C PHE A 97 -8.26 -24.17 22.12
N GLY A 98 -8.01 -24.12 20.81
CA GLY A 98 -9.03 -24.38 19.79
C GLY A 98 -10.02 -23.23 19.56
N LYS A 99 -9.82 -22.06 20.19
CA LYS A 99 -10.57 -20.84 19.81
C LYS A 99 -10.33 -20.47 18.35
N TYR A 100 -9.07 -20.56 17.91
CA TYR A 100 -8.67 -20.33 16.53
C TYR A 100 -8.26 -21.65 15.87
N TYR A 101 -8.47 -21.73 14.55
CA TYR A 101 -8.12 -22.94 13.79
C TYR A 101 -6.60 -23.13 13.75
N MET A 102 -5.85 -22.05 13.51
CA MET A 102 -4.39 -22.02 13.56
C MET A 102 -3.92 -20.68 14.12
N CYS A 103 -2.74 -20.68 14.74
CA CYS A 103 -2.03 -19.50 15.21
C CYS A 103 -0.67 -19.44 14.51
N PHE A 104 -0.25 -18.26 14.05
CA PHE A 104 0.94 -18.08 13.20
C PHE A 104 2.01 -17.20 13.84
N THR A 105 1.81 -16.79 15.09
CA THR A 105 2.75 -15.91 15.80
C THR A 105 3.12 -16.56 17.11
N ASP A 106 4.39 -16.95 17.28
CA ASP A 106 4.85 -17.65 18.48
C ASP A 106 4.77 -16.78 19.74
N THR A 107 4.96 -15.46 19.60
CA THR A 107 4.90 -14.50 20.71
C THR A 107 4.17 -13.24 20.29
N ILE A 108 3.00 -12.99 20.89
CA ILE A 108 2.24 -11.75 20.71
C ILE A 108 2.83 -10.70 21.64
N LYS A 109 3.61 -9.78 21.06
CA LYS A 109 4.11 -8.59 21.76
C LYS A 109 3.08 -7.46 21.77
N THR A 110 2.46 -7.26 20.60
CA THR A 110 1.38 -6.29 20.40
C THR A 110 0.24 -6.94 19.66
N ILE A 111 0.52 -7.51 18.48
CA ILE A 111 -0.43 -8.28 17.68
C ILE A 111 0.11 -9.66 17.31
N GLY A 112 -0.79 -10.59 17.00
CA GLY A 112 -0.50 -11.88 16.40
C GLY A 112 -1.49 -12.23 15.30
N PHE A 113 -1.15 -13.24 14.50
CA PHE A 113 -1.98 -13.69 13.39
C PHE A 113 -2.63 -15.05 13.67
N VAL A 114 -3.92 -15.15 13.34
CA VAL A 114 -4.73 -16.35 13.55
C VAL A 114 -5.59 -16.64 12.33
N ALA A 115 -5.91 -17.92 12.10
CA ALA A 115 -6.88 -18.35 11.10
C ALA A 115 -8.25 -18.56 11.73
N ILE A 116 -9.27 -17.98 11.11
CA ILE A 116 -10.67 -18.15 11.46
C ILE A 116 -11.38 -18.80 10.27
N PRO A 117 -12.01 -19.99 10.44
CA PRO A 117 -12.72 -20.67 9.37
C PRO A 117 -13.72 -19.74 8.66
N LYS A 118 -13.72 -19.77 7.32
CA LYS A 118 -14.54 -18.92 6.42
C LYS A 118 -14.26 -17.41 6.49
N GLN A 119 -13.56 -16.91 7.51
CA GLN A 119 -13.22 -15.48 7.65
C GLN A 119 -11.78 -15.16 7.21
N GLY A 120 -10.92 -16.18 7.06
CA GLY A 120 -9.52 -16.03 6.61
C GLY A 120 -8.56 -15.73 7.76
N PHE A 121 -7.48 -15.02 7.46
CA PHE A 121 -6.45 -14.65 8.42
C PHE A 121 -6.75 -13.29 9.07
N TRP A 122 -6.54 -13.19 10.37
CA TRP A 122 -6.85 -12.00 11.16
C TRP A 122 -5.68 -11.65 12.07
N ALA A 123 -5.43 -10.35 12.22
CA ALA A 123 -4.62 -9.81 13.29
C ALA A 123 -5.48 -9.68 14.56
N ILE A 124 -4.94 -10.16 15.67
CA ILE A 124 -5.52 -10.01 17.01
C ILE A 124 -4.51 -9.33 17.94
N ASN A 125 -4.98 -8.59 18.92
CA ASN A 125 -4.09 -8.07 19.98
C ASN A 125 -4.02 -9.03 21.17
N LYS A 126 -3.26 -8.64 22.20
CA LYS A 126 -3.11 -9.40 23.45
C LYS A 126 -4.38 -9.55 24.29
N ASN A 127 -5.42 -8.76 24.00
CA ASN A 127 -6.73 -8.88 24.63
C ASN A 127 -7.69 -9.74 23.80
N ASP A 128 -7.17 -10.42 22.76
CA ASP A 128 -7.95 -11.28 21.88
C ASP A 128 -8.99 -10.50 21.05
N GLU A 129 -8.74 -9.20 20.85
CA GLU A 129 -9.55 -8.33 20.01
C GLU A 129 -9.07 -8.43 18.56
N LYS A 130 -10.01 -8.65 17.63
CA LYS A 130 -9.73 -8.66 16.18
C LYS A 130 -9.53 -7.24 15.68
N LEU A 131 -8.41 -7.00 15.00
CA LEU A 131 -8.05 -5.68 14.49
C LEU A 131 -8.34 -5.55 13.00
N PHE A 132 -7.65 -6.33 12.17
CA PHE A 132 -7.81 -6.28 10.71
C PHE A 132 -7.68 -7.67 10.09
N ARG A 133 -8.30 -7.85 8.93
CA ARG A 133 -8.11 -9.04 8.10
C ARG A 133 -6.78 -8.90 7.36
N VAL A 134 -5.97 -9.96 7.40
CA VAL A 134 -4.66 -10.04 6.75
C VAL A 134 -4.81 -10.74 5.41
N LEU A 135 -4.08 -10.25 4.40
CA LEU A 135 -4.11 -10.84 3.05
C LEU A 135 -3.57 -12.28 3.09
N PRO A 136 -4.26 -13.28 2.50
CA PRO A 136 -3.74 -14.63 2.34
C PRO A 136 -2.57 -14.68 1.36
N PHE A 137 -1.46 -15.28 1.75
CA PHE A 137 -0.33 -15.54 0.87
C PHE A 137 0.24 -16.94 1.11
N ASP A 138 0.47 -17.69 0.03
CA ASP A 138 0.81 -19.11 0.08
C ASP A 138 -0.16 -19.91 0.99
N ASN A 139 0.31 -20.40 2.13
CA ASN A 139 -0.47 -21.19 3.08
C ASN A 139 -0.80 -20.44 4.39
N GLY A 140 -0.62 -19.11 4.43
CA GLY A 140 -0.73 -18.32 5.66
C GLY A 140 -1.14 -16.86 5.47
N PRO A 141 -1.06 -16.04 6.55
CA PRO A 141 -1.14 -14.59 6.46
C PRO A 141 0.04 -14.03 5.68
N ASP A 142 -0.13 -12.85 5.08
CA ASP A 142 0.93 -12.12 4.39
C ASP A 142 2.17 -11.94 5.27
N TYR A 143 3.34 -12.01 4.63
CA TYR A 143 4.60 -11.83 5.34
C TYR A 143 4.81 -10.37 5.73
N VAL A 144 5.48 -10.17 6.86
CA VAL A 144 5.93 -8.84 7.28
C VAL A 144 7.21 -8.50 6.52
N GLU A 145 7.10 -7.59 5.56
CA GLU A 145 8.20 -7.13 4.72
C GLU A 145 8.43 -5.64 4.98
N ASN A 146 9.68 -5.25 5.27
CA ASN A 146 10.03 -3.87 5.63
C ASN A 146 9.16 -3.31 6.78
N GLY A 147 8.75 -4.17 7.72
CA GLY A 147 7.93 -3.82 8.88
C GLY A 147 6.43 -3.69 8.60
N LEU A 148 5.98 -3.94 7.35
CA LEU A 148 4.59 -3.84 6.94
C LEU A 148 4.07 -5.17 6.36
N PHE A 149 2.76 -5.40 6.46
CA PHE A 149 2.06 -6.50 5.80
C PHE A 149 0.74 -6.00 5.21
N ARG A 150 0.25 -6.67 4.15
CA ARG A 150 -0.99 -6.25 3.49
C ARG A 150 -2.22 -6.64 4.29
N THR A 151 -3.12 -5.69 4.45
CA THR A 151 -4.41 -5.87 5.11
C THR A 151 -5.54 -5.58 4.14
N PHE A 152 -6.72 -6.13 4.45
CA PHE A 152 -7.94 -5.77 3.75
C PHE A 152 -8.74 -4.74 4.55
N GLY A 153 -9.27 -3.75 3.85
CA GLY A 153 -10.34 -2.88 4.32
C GLY A 153 -11.70 -3.29 3.78
N GLU A 154 -12.59 -2.30 3.70
CA GLU A 154 -13.88 -2.42 3.02
C GLU A 154 -13.70 -2.77 1.53
N ASP A 155 -14.67 -3.48 0.95
CA ASP A 155 -14.69 -3.90 -0.46
C ASP A 155 -13.45 -4.67 -0.96
N ASP A 156 -12.74 -5.34 -0.05
CA ASP A 156 -11.48 -6.04 -0.32
C ASP A 156 -10.35 -5.15 -0.86
N MET A 157 -10.43 -3.84 -0.65
CA MET A 157 -9.33 -2.93 -0.91
C MET A 157 -8.15 -3.26 0.01
N ILE A 158 -6.94 -3.09 -0.50
CA ILE A 158 -5.70 -3.49 0.15
C ILE A 158 -4.99 -2.24 0.68
N GLY A 159 -4.56 -2.33 1.93
CA GLY A 159 -3.70 -1.36 2.61
C GLY A 159 -2.51 -2.07 3.26
N PHE A 160 -1.82 -1.38 4.16
CA PHE A 160 -0.70 -1.91 4.90
C PHE A 160 -0.81 -1.57 6.38
N ALA A 161 -0.50 -2.55 7.23
CA ALA A 161 -0.38 -2.38 8.67
C ALA A 161 0.98 -2.87 9.16
N ASN A 162 1.35 -2.48 10.38
CA ASN A 162 2.58 -2.89 11.04
C ASN A 162 2.31 -3.82 12.25
N MET A 163 3.37 -4.39 12.83
CA MET A 163 3.29 -5.26 14.00
C MET A 163 2.99 -4.53 15.31
N ASP A 164 2.89 -3.19 15.30
CA ASP A 164 2.35 -2.40 16.41
C ASP A 164 0.82 -2.34 16.40
N GLY A 165 0.17 -2.92 15.38
CA GLY A 165 -1.28 -2.86 15.23
C GLY A 165 -1.76 -1.51 14.68
N GLU A 166 -0.93 -0.82 13.89
CA GLU A 166 -1.31 0.42 13.22
C GLU A 166 -1.52 0.18 11.73
N VAL A 167 -2.60 0.72 11.17
CA VAL A 167 -2.78 0.83 9.71
C VAL A 167 -1.94 2.00 9.23
N VAL A 168 -0.80 1.71 8.60
CA VAL A 168 0.16 2.71 8.11
C VAL A 168 -0.28 3.31 6.78
N ILE A 169 -0.82 2.46 5.89
CA ILE A 169 -1.39 2.88 4.62
C ILE A 169 -2.84 2.40 4.59
N PRO A 170 -3.83 3.30 4.65
CA PRO A 170 -5.24 2.92 4.60
C PRO A 170 -5.56 2.08 3.35
N PRO A 171 -6.46 1.10 3.47
CA PRO A 171 -6.91 0.31 2.33
C PRO A 171 -7.49 1.17 1.21
N GLN A 172 -6.82 1.18 0.06
CA GLN A 172 -7.21 2.02 -1.09
C GLN A 172 -6.77 1.45 -2.44
N TYR A 173 -6.10 0.29 -2.47
CA TYR A 173 -5.62 -0.33 -3.70
C TYR A 173 -6.39 -1.62 -3.99
N SER A 174 -6.92 -1.78 -5.20
CA SER A 174 -7.52 -3.07 -5.60
C SER A 174 -6.47 -4.17 -5.73
N TYR A 175 -5.24 -3.79 -6.08
CA TYR A 175 -4.07 -4.67 -6.12
C TYR A 175 -2.78 -3.90 -5.79
N VAL A 176 -1.98 -4.47 -4.88
CA VAL A 176 -0.64 -3.97 -4.54
C VAL A 176 0.27 -5.13 -4.14
N ASN A 177 1.52 -5.07 -4.58
CA ASN A 177 2.55 -6.06 -4.23
C ASN A 177 3.01 -5.91 -2.77
N PRO A 178 3.63 -6.93 -2.15
CA PRO A 178 4.36 -6.72 -0.89
C PRO A 178 5.53 -5.74 -1.13
N PHE A 179 5.94 -5.03 -0.08
CA PHE A 179 7.11 -4.17 -0.14
C PHE A 179 8.36 -4.97 -0.43
N PHE A 180 9.18 -4.46 -1.34
CA PHE A 180 10.53 -4.95 -1.58
C PHE A 180 11.46 -3.76 -1.64
N ASP A 181 12.45 -3.73 -0.75
CA ASP A 181 13.42 -2.63 -0.68
C ASP A 181 12.76 -1.24 -0.57
N SER A 182 11.82 -1.11 0.38
CA SER A 182 11.07 0.11 0.71
C SER A 182 10.15 0.69 -0.38
N ILE A 183 9.97 0.02 -1.52
CA ILE A 183 9.05 0.41 -2.59
C ILE A 183 8.12 -0.75 -2.97
N THR A 184 6.90 -0.44 -3.39
CA THR A 184 6.00 -1.44 -3.98
C THR A 184 5.19 -0.87 -5.13
N ASN A 185 4.85 -1.72 -6.08
CA ASN A 185 4.02 -1.36 -7.22
C ASN A 185 2.54 -1.62 -6.89
N PHE A 186 1.70 -0.63 -7.17
CA PHE A 186 0.24 -0.72 -7.08
C PHE A 186 -0.38 -0.60 -8.48
N CYS A 187 -1.66 -0.97 -8.59
CA CYS A 187 -2.38 -0.94 -9.85
C CYS A 187 -3.72 -0.20 -9.73
N ASN A 188 -3.96 0.71 -10.67
CA ASN A 188 -5.28 1.28 -10.93
C ASN A 188 -5.95 0.50 -12.07
N GLY A 189 -7.21 0.11 -11.90
CA GLY A 189 -7.98 -0.67 -12.88
C GLY A 189 -7.73 -2.18 -12.84
N CYS A 190 -6.92 -2.66 -11.89
CA CYS A 190 -6.83 -4.10 -11.60
C CYS A 190 -8.07 -4.59 -10.85
N LYS A 191 -8.45 -5.85 -11.13
CA LYS A 191 -9.43 -6.60 -10.34
C LYS A 191 -8.93 -6.79 -8.91
N THR A 192 -9.85 -6.72 -7.96
CA THR A 192 -9.62 -7.00 -6.54
C THR A 192 -9.23 -8.47 -6.30
N TRP A 193 -8.76 -8.76 -5.08
CA TRP A 193 -8.44 -10.12 -4.66
C TRP A 193 -9.62 -11.09 -4.85
N ARG A 194 -10.86 -10.69 -4.50
CA ARG A 194 -12.05 -11.54 -4.61
C ARG A 194 -12.45 -11.79 -6.05
N GLU A 195 -12.36 -10.77 -6.91
CA GLU A 195 -12.63 -10.91 -8.34
C GLU A 195 -11.65 -11.87 -9.01
N ASN A 196 -10.38 -11.85 -8.60
CA ASN A 196 -9.36 -12.80 -9.08
C ASN A 196 -9.50 -14.22 -8.49
N LYS A 197 -10.16 -14.39 -7.33
CA LYS A 197 -10.31 -15.70 -6.66
C LYS A 197 -11.34 -16.62 -7.33
N SER A 198 -12.08 -16.13 -8.33
CA SER A 198 -13.02 -16.95 -9.11
C SER A 198 -12.28 -17.87 -10.09
N ASN A 199 -11.69 -18.96 -9.58
CA ASN A 199 -11.15 -20.02 -10.43
C ASN A 199 -11.85 -21.35 -10.16
N ASN A 200 -12.68 -21.75 -11.13
CA ASN A 200 -13.05 -23.13 -11.34
C ASN A 200 -11.84 -23.90 -11.94
N GLU A 201 -11.78 -25.22 -11.78
CA GLU A 201 -10.69 -26.04 -12.31
C GLU A 201 -10.53 -25.92 -13.85
N ASN A 202 -11.64 -25.66 -14.56
CA ASN A 202 -11.67 -25.46 -16.01
C ASN A 202 -10.91 -24.21 -16.48
N SER A 203 -10.81 -23.18 -15.64
CA SER A 203 -10.05 -21.95 -15.91
C SER A 203 -8.55 -22.19 -15.89
N ARG A 204 -8.06 -23.11 -15.04
CA ARG A 204 -6.62 -23.37 -14.89
C ARG A 204 -6.04 -24.02 -16.15
N ASP A 205 -6.68 -25.04 -16.69
CA ASP A 205 -6.17 -25.73 -17.88
C ASP A 205 -6.22 -24.83 -19.12
N LYS A 206 -7.29 -24.03 -19.25
CA LYS A 206 -7.40 -22.99 -20.30
C LYS A 206 -6.31 -21.93 -20.18
N LEU A 207 -6.03 -21.46 -18.96
CA LEU A 207 -4.94 -20.53 -18.70
C LEU A 207 -3.58 -21.15 -19.07
N MET A 208 -3.32 -22.40 -18.69
CA MET A 208 -2.06 -23.09 -19.05
C MET A 208 -1.91 -23.24 -20.56
N HIS A 209 -2.99 -23.56 -21.27
CA HIS A 209 -3.00 -23.61 -22.73
C HIS A 209 -2.70 -22.23 -23.35
N ALA A 210 -3.34 -21.17 -22.86
CA ALA A 210 -3.07 -19.80 -23.30
C ALA A 210 -1.62 -19.39 -23.04
N LEU A 211 -1.08 -19.66 -21.84
CA LEU A 211 0.31 -19.36 -21.50
C LEU A 211 1.30 -20.09 -22.41
N LYS A 212 1.00 -21.32 -22.83
CA LYS A 212 1.82 -22.03 -23.84
C LYS A 212 1.73 -21.39 -25.22
N LYS A 213 0.53 -20.98 -25.65
CA LYS A 213 0.28 -20.30 -26.94
C LYS A 213 0.96 -18.94 -27.03
N PHE A 214 1.11 -18.24 -25.89
CA PHE A 214 1.66 -16.88 -25.80
C PHE A 214 2.99 -16.80 -25.03
N GLY A 215 3.74 -17.91 -24.90
CA GLY A 215 4.85 -18.02 -23.93
C GLY A 215 5.99 -17.01 -24.11
N ASP A 216 6.15 -16.48 -25.31
CA ASP A 216 7.12 -15.46 -25.72
C ASP A 216 6.50 -14.06 -25.86
N THR A 217 5.19 -13.92 -25.67
CA THR A 217 4.45 -12.64 -25.73
C THR A 217 4.48 -11.91 -24.39
N VAL A 218 4.68 -10.59 -24.43
CA VAL A 218 4.45 -9.70 -23.29
C VAL A 218 3.00 -9.26 -23.29
N LEU A 219 2.18 -9.90 -22.46
CA LEU A 219 0.77 -9.54 -22.29
C LEU A 219 0.62 -8.39 -21.29
N LEU A 220 0.00 -7.29 -21.73
CA LEU A 220 -0.27 -6.10 -20.92
C LEU A 220 -1.78 -5.85 -20.87
N ASN A 221 -2.32 -5.54 -19.71
CA ASN A 221 -3.75 -5.23 -19.57
C ASN A 221 -4.00 -3.77 -20.00
N ARG A 222 -4.87 -3.55 -20.98
CA ARG A 222 -5.22 -2.20 -21.48
C ARG A 222 -5.87 -1.33 -20.42
N ASN A 223 -6.60 -1.95 -19.52
CA ASN A 223 -7.44 -1.29 -18.52
C ASN A 223 -6.72 -1.06 -17.20
N ALA A 224 -5.44 -1.48 -17.09
CA ALA A 224 -4.65 -1.35 -15.89
C ALA A 224 -3.47 -0.39 -16.10
N LYS A 225 -3.18 0.43 -15.09
CA LYS A 225 -1.95 1.22 -15.01
C LYS A 225 -1.28 1.05 -13.65
N TYR A 226 0.04 1.00 -13.67
CA TYR A 226 0.87 0.72 -12.52
C TYR A 226 1.66 1.96 -12.12
N GLY A 227 1.68 2.20 -10.82
CA GLY A 227 2.52 3.19 -10.15
C GLY A 227 3.30 2.51 -9.02
N ALA A 228 4.00 3.31 -8.22
CA ALA A 228 4.74 2.83 -7.08
C ALA A 228 4.59 3.76 -5.87
N ILE A 229 4.59 3.18 -4.67
CA ILE A 229 4.50 3.90 -3.40
C ILE A 229 5.64 3.52 -2.46
N GLY A 230 6.00 4.47 -1.58
CA GLY A 230 6.91 4.26 -0.47
C GLY A 230 6.22 3.68 0.77
N LEU A 231 7.01 3.40 1.81
CA LEU A 231 6.54 2.80 3.08
C LEU A 231 5.51 3.65 3.84
N ARG A 232 5.39 4.95 3.53
CA ARG A 232 4.39 5.85 4.13
C ARG A 232 3.16 6.04 3.24
N GLY A 233 3.09 5.33 2.11
CA GLY A 233 2.02 5.48 1.12
C GLY A 233 2.20 6.70 0.22
N ASP A 234 3.36 7.36 0.27
CA ASP A 234 3.72 8.42 -0.67
C ASP A 234 3.86 7.85 -2.09
N THR A 235 3.16 8.47 -3.04
CA THR A 235 3.27 8.09 -4.46
C THR A 235 4.64 8.50 -4.99
N ILE A 236 5.49 7.51 -5.25
CA ILE A 236 6.81 7.69 -5.86
C ILE A 236 6.65 7.76 -7.39
N LEU A 237 5.88 6.84 -7.96
CA LEU A 237 5.57 6.81 -9.39
C LEU A 237 4.07 6.88 -9.59
N GLN A 238 3.64 7.84 -10.41
CA GLN A 238 2.24 7.94 -10.82
C GLN A 238 1.82 6.69 -11.61
N PRO A 239 0.54 6.26 -11.52
CA PRO A 239 0.05 5.07 -12.18
C PRO A 239 -0.17 5.32 -13.67
N VAL A 240 0.93 5.43 -14.42
CA VAL A 240 0.95 5.74 -15.86
C VAL A 240 1.65 4.66 -16.69
N TYR A 241 2.26 3.67 -16.04
CA TYR A 241 2.96 2.58 -16.72
C TYR A 241 2.01 1.43 -16.99
N ASP A 242 2.19 0.72 -18.09
CA ASP A 242 1.43 -0.50 -18.40
C ASP A 242 1.85 -1.67 -17.51
N ARG A 243 3.11 -1.65 -17.05
CA ARG A 243 3.66 -2.58 -16.07
C ARG A 243 4.99 -2.05 -15.54
N ILE A 244 5.28 -2.29 -14.26
CA ILE A 244 6.59 -2.03 -13.65
C ILE A 244 7.07 -3.34 -13.00
N GLY A 245 8.30 -3.75 -13.33
CA GLY A 245 8.98 -4.87 -12.69
C GLY A 245 9.44 -4.54 -11.27
N ARG A 246 10.10 -5.49 -10.62
CA ARG A 246 10.78 -5.20 -9.35
C ARG A 246 12.04 -4.37 -9.61
N PHE A 247 12.32 -3.45 -8.70
CA PHE A 247 13.60 -2.77 -8.67
C PHE A 247 14.71 -3.74 -8.26
N LYS A 248 15.79 -3.77 -9.04
CA LYS A 248 17.05 -4.46 -8.74
C LYS A 248 18.17 -3.56 -9.20
N ASP A 249 19.19 -3.40 -8.35
CA ASP A 249 20.28 -2.44 -8.58
C ASP A 249 19.73 -1.04 -8.90
N ASP A 250 18.70 -0.62 -8.16
CA ASP A 250 18.00 0.68 -8.30
C ASP A 250 17.29 0.97 -9.63
N ILE A 251 17.23 0.01 -10.56
CA ILE A 251 16.44 0.13 -11.79
C ILE A 251 15.36 -0.94 -11.89
N ALA A 252 14.31 -0.68 -12.65
CA ALA A 252 13.25 -1.62 -12.97
C ALA A 252 12.91 -1.60 -14.46
N LEU A 253 12.57 -2.76 -15.02
CA LEU A 253 11.99 -2.85 -16.35
C LEU A 253 10.55 -2.32 -16.31
N ALA A 254 10.27 -1.30 -17.09
CA ALA A 254 8.95 -0.71 -17.22
C ALA A 254 8.41 -0.86 -18.65
N TYR A 255 7.09 -0.89 -18.76
CA TYR A 255 6.36 -0.88 -20.02
C TYR A 255 5.47 0.35 -20.04
N LYS A 256 5.52 1.12 -21.13
CA LYS A 256 4.66 2.27 -21.35
C LYS A 256 4.56 2.55 -22.84
N ASP A 257 3.35 2.82 -23.32
CA ASP A 257 3.08 3.27 -24.70
C ASP A 257 3.69 2.34 -25.76
N GLY A 258 3.55 1.02 -25.56
CA GLY A 258 4.07 -0.01 -26.48
C GLY A 258 5.59 -0.20 -26.45
N ARG A 259 6.29 0.37 -25.46
CA ARG A 259 7.74 0.25 -25.30
C ARG A 259 8.12 -0.37 -23.98
N ALA A 260 9.19 -1.14 -23.98
CA ALA A 260 9.90 -1.56 -22.78
C ALA A 260 11.19 -0.76 -22.61
N PHE A 261 11.51 -0.33 -21.39
CA PHE A 261 12.72 0.41 -21.06
C PHE A 261 13.02 0.31 -19.56
N TYR A 262 14.25 0.64 -19.16
CA TYR A 262 14.62 0.68 -17.75
C TYR A 262 14.32 2.06 -17.16
N ILE A 263 13.81 2.10 -15.93
CA ILE A 263 13.64 3.31 -15.13
C ILE A 263 14.38 3.18 -13.81
N ASP A 264 14.87 4.30 -13.27
CA ASP A 264 15.27 4.38 -11.86
C ASP A 264 14.05 4.54 -10.94
N ARG A 265 14.28 4.59 -9.62
CA ARG A 265 13.22 4.75 -8.62
C ARG A 265 12.42 6.05 -8.74
N SER A 266 12.97 7.09 -9.38
CA SER A 266 12.26 8.34 -9.64
C SER A 266 11.42 8.30 -10.93
N GLY A 267 11.55 7.23 -11.72
CA GLY A 267 10.84 7.04 -12.98
C GLY A 267 11.61 7.55 -14.20
N LYS A 268 12.84 8.04 -14.01
CA LYS A 268 13.69 8.49 -15.09
C LYS A 268 14.21 7.29 -15.88
N GLU A 269 14.16 7.37 -17.21
CA GLU A 269 14.70 6.33 -18.08
C GLU A 269 16.23 6.21 -17.91
N VAL A 270 16.72 4.97 -17.81
CA VAL A 270 18.12 4.63 -17.58
C VAL A 270 18.63 3.71 -18.69
N VAL A 271 19.85 3.97 -19.16
CA VAL A 271 20.56 3.05 -20.04
C VAL A 271 21.16 1.92 -19.20
N TYR A 272 20.84 0.68 -19.57
CA TYR A 272 21.38 -0.49 -18.90
C TYR A 272 22.92 -0.54 -19.01
N ASP A 273 23.57 -0.74 -17.88
CA ASP A 273 25.02 -0.94 -17.76
C ASP A 273 25.27 -2.19 -16.91
N PRO A 274 25.86 -3.28 -17.46
CA PRO A 274 26.06 -4.52 -16.73
C PRO A 274 27.04 -4.38 -15.55
N LYS A 275 27.91 -3.37 -15.54
CA LYS A 275 28.81 -3.12 -14.40
C LYS A 275 28.08 -2.46 -13.24
N LYS A 276 27.08 -1.63 -13.53
CA LYS A 276 26.26 -0.95 -12.52
C LYS A 276 25.05 -1.78 -12.07
N HIS A 277 24.53 -2.63 -12.95
CA HIS A 277 23.31 -3.40 -12.72
C HIS A 277 23.53 -4.91 -12.94
N PRO A 278 24.45 -5.55 -12.19
CA PRO A 278 24.83 -6.95 -12.39
C PRO A 278 23.70 -7.97 -12.14
N ASN A 279 22.65 -7.59 -11.38
CA ASN A 279 21.49 -8.42 -11.09
C ASN A 279 20.31 -8.19 -12.06
N GLN A 280 20.50 -7.31 -13.03
CA GLN A 280 19.57 -7.06 -14.13
C GLN A 280 20.04 -7.74 -15.42
N LYS A 281 19.09 -8.00 -16.31
CA LYS A 281 19.39 -8.53 -17.65
C LYS A 281 19.39 -7.39 -18.66
N PRO A 282 20.19 -7.46 -19.74
CA PRO A 282 20.01 -6.52 -20.84
C PRO A 282 18.59 -6.62 -21.41
N LEU A 283 18.07 -5.52 -21.93
CA LEU A 283 16.79 -5.51 -22.62
C LEU A 283 16.90 -6.34 -23.89
N ASP A 284 15.89 -7.15 -24.18
CA ASP A 284 15.80 -7.88 -25.45
C ASP A 284 15.38 -6.91 -26.56
N ASP A 285 16.19 -6.79 -27.62
CA ASP A 285 15.97 -5.85 -28.73
C ASP A 285 14.61 -6.06 -29.44
N ASN A 286 14.06 -7.27 -29.38
CA ASN A 286 12.77 -7.62 -29.98
C ASN A 286 11.59 -7.56 -28.99
N ILE A 287 11.82 -7.12 -27.75
CA ILE A 287 10.77 -7.14 -26.71
C ILE A 287 9.53 -6.33 -27.12
N ASN A 288 9.71 -5.20 -27.80
CA ASN A 288 8.61 -4.32 -28.20
C ASN A 288 7.69 -5.01 -29.22
N ASN A 289 8.25 -5.82 -30.13
CA ASN A 289 7.50 -6.57 -31.15
C ASN A 289 6.62 -7.69 -30.55
N ARG A 290 6.88 -8.06 -29.30
CA ARG A 290 6.15 -9.12 -28.59
C ARG A 290 5.12 -8.57 -27.61
N ILE A 291 4.96 -7.25 -27.51
CA ILE A 291 3.95 -6.63 -26.65
C ILE A 291 2.57 -6.83 -27.29
N LYS A 292 1.63 -7.38 -26.51
CA LYS A 292 0.22 -7.46 -26.87
C LYS A 292 -0.63 -6.97 -25.72
N TYR A 293 -1.60 -6.14 -26.08
CA TYR A 293 -2.55 -5.56 -25.16
C TYR A 293 -3.83 -6.40 -25.11
N ILE A 294 -4.29 -6.75 -23.91
CA ILE A 294 -5.48 -7.59 -23.66
C ILE A 294 -6.44 -6.91 -22.68
N ASP A 295 -7.72 -7.29 -22.69
CA ASP A 295 -8.75 -6.72 -21.80
C ASP A 295 -8.85 -7.45 -20.45
N GLY A 296 -8.02 -8.47 -20.27
CA GLY A 296 -7.97 -9.38 -19.12
C GLY A 296 -7.40 -10.72 -19.58
N TRP A 297 -6.93 -11.56 -18.66
CA TRP A 297 -6.44 -12.89 -19.05
C TRP A 297 -7.58 -13.77 -19.58
N GLU A 298 -8.82 -13.50 -19.15
CA GLU A 298 -10.02 -14.19 -19.60
C GLU A 298 -10.27 -13.98 -21.10
N SER A 299 -9.88 -12.83 -21.66
CA SER A 299 -10.01 -12.56 -23.11
C SER A 299 -9.12 -13.47 -23.96
N LEU A 300 -8.13 -14.13 -23.36
CA LEU A 300 -7.30 -15.13 -24.05
C LEU A 300 -8.02 -16.47 -24.20
N LEU A 301 -9.14 -16.67 -23.49
CA LEU A 301 -9.89 -17.92 -23.53
C LEU A 301 -10.93 -17.96 -24.66
N GLU A 302 -11.23 -16.82 -25.28
CA GLU A 302 -12.23 -16.67 -26.34
C GLU A 302 -11.64 -16.86 -27.75
N HIS A 303 -10.33 -17.12 -27.87
CA HIS A 303 -9.55 -17.16 -29.12
C HIS A 303 -8.52 -18.29 -29.20
#